data_AF-A0AAU0MP80-F1
#
_entry.id   AF-A0AAU0MP80-F1
#
_cell.length_a   1.000
_cell.length_b   1.000
_cell.length_c   1.000
_cell.angle_alpha   90.00
_cell.angle_beta   90.00
_cell.angle_gamma   90.00
#
_symmetry.space_group_name_H-M   'P 1'
#
loop_
_entity.id
_entity.type
_entity.pdbx_description
1 polymer ?
#
loop_
_entity_poly.entity_id
_entity_poly.type
_entity_poly.pdbx_seq_one_letter_code
_entity_poly.pdbx_strand_id
1 'polypeptide(L)'
;MRRLCFVIMWVFCSEFALAQNNPEPSEPEYREASECIEDRDALMSLDYWTFDQDPAQGVRAIASKPGCKLVAADLISDFHHALREKSEPVILDHPAGQVTISETGEITLLYWHEGQIRAFENQKVAAIELFELSLKPEDQNNRGWNEYVRASIAFLQNDLEELQTQRTLMAQSDRPSALNLGVVDSLIACFGKTYSEAYSMPDCNRRPGFQERAAEN
;
A
#
# COMPACT_ATOMS: atom_id res chain seq x y z
N MET A 1 -42.92 -23.90 -54.19
CA MET A 1 -42.48 -23.37 -52.88
C MET A 1 -41.98 -24.56 -52.06
N ARG A 2 -40.67 -24.68 -51.81
CA ARG A 2 -40.00 -24.42 -50.51
C ARG A 2 -40.64 -25.28 -49.38
N ARG A 3 -40.00 -26.22 -48.68
CA ARG A 3 -38.57 -26.48 -48.35
C ARG A 3 -38.35 -27.97 -48.03
N LEU A 4 -37.17 -28.47 -48.40
CA LEU A 4 -36.54 -29.68 -47.83
C LEU A 4 -36.08 -29.42 -46.39
N CYS A 5 -36.06 -30.44 -45.54
CA CYS A 5 -35.05 -30.60 -44.49
C CYS A 5 -34.65 -32.08 -44.36
N PHE A 6 -33.40 -32.34 -44.74
CA PHE A 6 -32.66 -33.57 -44.50
C PHE A 6 -32.38 -33.73 -43.00
N VAL A 7 -32.55 -34.94 -42.47
CA VAL A 7 -32.02 -35.32 -41.16
C VAL A 7 -30.62 -35.88 -41.38
N ILE A 8 -29.59 -35.12 -40.96
CA ILE A 8 -28.21 -35.59 -40.96
C ILE A 8 -27.86 -36.02 -39.53
N MET A 9 -27.60 -37.32 -39.41
CA MET A 9 -27.01 -37.99 -38.26
C MET A 9 -25.56 -37.52 -38.09
N TRP A 10 -25.23 -36.94 -36.92
CA TRP A 10 -23.84 -36.72 -36.51
C TRP A 10 -23.58 -37.47 -35.20
N VAL A 11 -22.79 -38.53 -35.33
CA VAL A 11 -22.03 -39.15 -34.25
C VAL A 11 -20.92 -38.17 -33.88
N PHE A 12 -20.83 -37.78 -32.62
CA PHE A 12 -19.59 -37.20 -32.08
C PHE A 12 -19.16 -37.91 -30.81
N CYS A 13 -17.92 -38.37 -30.89
CA CYS A 13 -17.10 -39.03 -29.90
C CYS A 13 -16.97 -38.16 -28.64
N SER A 14 -17.27 -38.70 -27.46
CA SER A 14 -16.89 -38.09 -26.18
C SER A 14 -15.46 -38.48 -25.85
N GLU A 15 -14.50 -37.62 -26.17
CA GLU A 15 -13.17 -37.66 -25.56
C GLU A 15 -13.25 -36.98 -24.20
N PHE A 16 -13.25 -37.78 -23.14
CA PHE A 16 -13.00 -37.32 -21.78
C PHE A 16 -11.53 -36.87 -21.69
N ALA A 17 -11.30 -35.56 -21.70
CA ALA A 17 -10.00 -35.01 -21.32
C ALA A 17 -9.82 -35.18 -19.80
N LEU A 18 -8.78 -35.91 -19.39
CA LEU A 18 -8.35 -35.97 -18.00
C LEU A 18 -7.76 -34.60 -17.63
N ALA A 19 -8.51 -33.82 -16.85
CA ALA A 19 -7.99 -32.63 -16.20
C ALA A 19 -6.83 -33.03 -15.28
N GLN A 20 -5.65 -32.47 -15.55
CA GLN A 20 -4.50 -32.59 -14.67
C GLN A 20 -4.81 -31.85 -13.37
N ASN A 21 -4.72 -32.55 -12.23
CA ASN A 21 -4.77 -31.98 -10.89
C ASN A 21 -3.54 -31.09 -10.65
N ASN A 22 -3.55 -29.87 -11.18
CA ASN A 22 -2.70 -28.80 -10.66
C ASN A 22 -3.39 -28.26 -9.40
N PRO A 23 -2.72 -28.23 -8.22
CA PRO A 23 -3.27 -27.50 -7.09
C PRO A 23 -3.40 -26.03 -7.49
N GLU A 24 -4.61 -25.49 -7.35
CA GLU A 24 -4.84 -24.05 -7.41
C GLU A 24 -3.87 -23.34 -6.44
N PRO A 25 -3.34 -22.16 -6.80
CA PRO A 25 -2.62 -21.34 -5.83
C PRO A 25 -3.54 -21.13 -4.63
N SER A 26 -3.09 -21.50 -3.43
CA SER A 26 -3.86 -21.28 -2.21
C SER A 26 -4.21 -19.79 -2.10
N GLU A 27 -5.50 -19.48 -1.99
CA GLU A 27 -5.97 -18.13 -1.68
C GLU A 27 -5.21 -17.59 -0.46
N PRO A 28 -4.89 -16.28 -0.41
CA PRO A 28 -4.22 -15.72 0.75
C PRO A 28 -5.05 -16.01 2.00
N GLU A 29 -4.42 -16.63 3.00
CA GLU A 29 -5.05 -16.96 4.27
C GLU A 29 -5.36 -15.63 5.00
N TYR A 30 -6.60 -15.16 4.86
CA TYR A 30 -7.12 -14.01 5.60
C TYR A 30 -7.18 -14.40 7.08
N ARG A 31 -6.37 -13.75 7.91
CA ARG A 31 -6.44 -13.93 9.36
C ARG A 31 -7.57 -13.11 9.95
N GLU A 32 -8.31 -13.71 10.85
CA GLU A 32 -9.30 -13.01 11.67
C GLU A 32 -8.60 -11.97 12.56
N ALA A 33 -9.27 -10.85 12.83
CA ALA A 33 -8.68 -9.76 13.61
C ALA A 33 -8.22 -10.21 15.01
N SER A 34 -8.94 -11.15 15.63
CA SER A 34 -8.63 -11.72 16.95
C SER A 34 -7.35 -12.55 16.99
N GLU A 35 -6.85 -13.03 15.85
CA GLU A 35 -5.57 -13.76 15.77
C GLU A 35 -4.36 -12.81 15.72
N CYS A 36 -4.60 -11.57 15.29
CA CYS A 36 -3.57 -10.56 15.11
C CYS A 36 -3.54 -9.55 16.26
N ILE A 37 -4.69 -9.27 16.86
CA ILE A 37 -4.91 -8.24 17.87
C ILE A 37 -5.54 -8.89 19.12
N GLU A 38 -4.78 -8.90 20.21
CA GLU A 38 -5.25 -9.42 21.51
C GLU A 38 -6.17 -8.42 22.22
N ASP A 39 -5.79 -7.14 22.24
CA ASP A 39 -6.54 -6.06 22.86
C ASP A 39 -6.68 -4.88 21.88
N ARG A 40 -7.79 -4.89 21.15
CA ARG A 40 -8.07 -3.86 20.13
C ARG A 40 -8.41 -2.52 20.78
N ASP A 41 -9.09 -2.52 21.92
CA ASP A 41 -9.51 -1.30 22.59
C ASP A 41 -8.30 -0.54 23.16
N ALA A 42 -7.29 -1.27 23.67
CA ALA A 42 -6.02 -0.68 24.07
C ALA A 42 -5.30 0.00 22.89
N LEU A 43 -5.23 -0.66 21.72
CA LEU A 43 -4.62 -0.07 20.51
C LEU A 43 -5.37 1.18 20.03
N MET A 44 -6.70 1.12 20.03
CA MET A 44 -7.56 2.25 19.63
C MET A 44 -7.51 3.44 20.59
N SER A 45 -6.98 3.23 21.80
CA SER A 45 -6.82 4.27 22.83
C SER A 45 -5.42 4.88 22.88
N LEU A 46 -4.49 4.42 22.04
CA LEU A 46 -3.15 5.00 21.93
C LEU A 46 -3.20 6.43 21.38
N ASP A 47 -2.19 7.23 21.73
CA ASP A 47 -1.95 8.48 21.02
C ASP A 47 -1.47 8.20 19.58
N TYR A 48 -1.60 9.20 18.70
CA TYR A 48 -1.26 9.05 17.28
C TYR A 48 0.18 8.58 17.05
N TRP A 49 1.16 9.09 17.81
CA TRP A 49 2.56 8.73 17.59
C TRP A 49 2.80 7.26 17.95
N THR A 50 2.34 6.84 19.12
CA THR A 50 2.49 5.45 19.58
C THR A 50 1.70 4.48 18.69
N PHE A 51 0.54 4.90 18.18
CA PHE A 51 -0.27 4.09 17.27
C PHE A 51 0.42 3.89 15.90
N ASP A 52 0.85 4.97 15.23
CA ASP A 52 1.22 4.93 13.81
C ASP A 52 2.74 4.87 13.55
N GLN A 53 3.55 5.46 14.43
CA GLN A 53 4.96 5.73 14.17
C GLN A 53 5.91 4.80 14.93
N ASP A 54 5.53 4.34 16.12
CA ASP A 54 6.35 3.45 16.94
C ASP A 54 6.56 2.09 16.25
N PRO A 55 7.79 1.64 15.98
CA PRO A 55 8.05 0.36 15.32
C PRO A 55 7.81 -0.88 16.20
N ALA A 56 7.85 -0.73 17.53
CA ALA A 56 7.70 -1.81 18.49
C ALA A 56 6.27 -1.90 19.07
N GLN A 57 5.47 -0.85 18.89
CA GLN A 57 4.10 -0.76 19.38
C GLN A 57 3.13 -0.43 18.23
N GLY A 58 1.86 -0.24 18.57
CA GLY A 58 0.84 0.23 17.65
C GLY A 58 0.69 -0.65 16.41
N VAL A 59 0.33 -0.02 15.30
CA VAL A 59 -0.03 -0.70 14.05
C VAL A 59 1.16 -1.32 13.34
N ARG A 60 2.38 -0.79 13.53
CA ARG A 60 3.60 -1.35 12.94
C ARG A 60 3.94 -2.71 13.55
N ALA A 61 3.76 -2.86 14.86
CA ALA A 61 3.91 -4.15 15.54
C ALA A 61 2.91 -5.17 14.97
N ILE A 62 1.66 -4.78 14.72
CA ILE A 62 0.65 -5.66 14.11
C ILE A 62 1.01 -6.03 12.66
N ALA A 63 1.36 -5.04 11.83
CA ALA A 63 1.71 -5.26 10.42
C ALA A 63 2.96 -6.15 10.23
N SER A 64 3.85 -6.20 11.23
CA SER A 64 5.03 -7.06 11.22
C SER A 64 4.73 -8.54 11.46
N LYS A 65 3.57 -8.87 12.04
CA LYS A 65 3.17 -10.26 12.28
C LYS A 65 2.80 -10.93 10.95
N PRO A 66 3.32 -12.14 10.66
CA PRO A 66 2.96 -12.87 9.44
C PRO A 66 1.44 -13.03 9.29
N GLY A 67 0.89 -12.63 8.14
CA GLY A 67 -0.55 -12.72 7.85
C GLY A 67 -1.41 -11.59 8.42
N CYS A 68 -0.85 -10.62 9.14
CA CYS A 68 -1.63 -9.57 9.83
C CYS A 68 -1.64 -8.20 9.15
N LYS A 69 -1.09 -8.09 7.93
CA LYS A 69 -1.01 -6.81 7.21
C LYS A 69 -2.40 -6.21 6.97
N LEU A 70 -3.35 -6.97 6.45
CA LEU A 70 -4.70 -6.43 6.19
C LEU A 70 -5.44 -6.07 7.49
N VAL A 71 -5.28 -6.85 8.56
CA VAL A 71 -5.80 -6.49 9.89
C VAL A 71 -5.19 -5.16 10.38
N ALA A 72 -3.90 -4.93 10.14
CA ALA A 72 -3.25 -3.66 10.46
C ALA A 72 -3.78 -2.50 9.59
N ALA A 73 -4.04 -2.71 8.30
CA ALA A 73 -4.65 -1.70 7.43
C ALA A 73 -6.04 -1.30 7.93
N ASP A 74 -6.88 -2.28 8.26
CA ASP A 74 -8.23 -2.00 8.79
C ASP A 74 -8.17 -1.28 10.15
N LEU A 75 -7.20 -1.64 11.00
CA LEU A 75 -6.95 -0.94 12.27
C LEU A 75 -6.57 0.54 12.06
N ILE A 76 -5.75 0.87 11.04
CA ILE A 76 -5.45 2.28 10.69
C ILE A 76 -6.72 3.01 10.30
N SER A 77 -7.54 2.39 9.46
CA SER A 77 -8.81 2.96 8.97
C SER A 77 -9.73 3.32 10.14
N ASP A 78 -9.92 2.37 11.06
CA ASP A 78 -10.76 2.55 12.23
C ASP A 78 -10.21 3.63 13.18
N PHE A 79 -8.90 3.64 13.42
CA PHE A 79 -8.25 4.64 14.26
C PHE A 79 -8.41 6.05 13.69
N HIS A 80 -8.17 6.21 12.38
CA HIS A 80 -8.35 7.48 11.70
C HIS A 80 -9.81 7.93 11.70
N HIS A 81 -10.76 7.01 11.51
CA HIS A 81 -12.19 7.30 11.66
C HIS A 81 -12.52 7.83 13.06
N ALA A 82 -12.03 7.16 14.12
CA ALA A 82 -12.25 7.58 15.49
C ALA A 82 -11.64 8.97 15.81
N LEU A 83 -10.48 9.30 15.23
CA LEU A 83 -9.90 10.65 15.37
C LEU A 83 -10.80 11.72 14.73
N ARG A 84 -11.29 11.48 13.52
CA ARG A 84 -12.17 12.41 12.80
C ARG A 84 -13.52 12.59 13.49
N GLU A 85 -14.09 11.50 14.02
CA GLU A 85 -15.35 11.54 14.76
C GLU A 85 -15.26 12.42 16.02
N LYS A 86 -14.12 12.36 16.73
CA LYS A 86 -13.86 13.26 17.87
C LYS A 86 -13.82 14.73 17.43
N SER A 87 -13.30 15.01 16.22
CA SER A 87 -13.17 16.37 15.68
C SER A 87 -12.39 17.31 16.60
N GLU A 88 -11.36 16.77 17.25
CA GLU A 88 -10.47 17.49 18.18
C GLU A 88 -9.05 17.62 17.59
N PRO A 89 -8.26 18.61 18.04
CA PRO A 89 -6.87 18.72 17.63
C PRO A 89 -6.03 17.51 18.03
N VAL A 90 -5.24 16.99 17.10
CA VAL A 90 -4.24 15.96 17.38
C VAL A 90 -2.90 16.65 17.60
N ILE A 91 -2.39 16.51 18.82
CA ILE A 91 -1.19 17.20 19.29
C ILE A 91 -0.11 16.17 19.56
N LEU A 92 1.09 16.43 19.05
CA LEU A 92 2.29 15.65 19.34
C LEU A 92 3.17 16.37 20.35
N ASP A 93 3.62 15.65 21.37
CA ASP A 93 4.68 16.09 22.27
C ASP A 93 6.04 15.90 21.59
N HIS A 94 6.62 16.99 21.08
CA HIS A 94 7.97 16.99 20.52
C HIS A 94 8.94 17.63 21.53
N PRO A 95 10.23 17.22 21.60
CA PRO A 95 11.20 17.80 22.53
C PRO A 95 11.36 19.33 22.42
N ALA A 96 11.02 19.91 21.27
CA ALA A 96 11.04 21.36 21.03
C ALA A 96 9.71 22.07 21.34
N GLY A 97 8.69 21.36 21.81
CA GLY A 97 7.35 21.90 22.11
C GLY A 97 6.23 21.05 21.50
N GLN A 98 4.99 21.35 21.88
CA GLN A 98 3.82 20.69 21.31
C GLN A 98 3.56 21.15 19.88
N VAL A 99 3.23 20.20 19.01
CA VAL A 99 2.90 20.45 17.61
C VAL A 99 1.51 19.91 17.31
N THR A 100 0.58 20.79 16.95
CA THR A 100 -0.71 20.37 16.40
C THR A 100 -0.50 19.89 14.96
N ILE A 101 -0.79 18.61 14.70
CA ILE A 101 -0.67 18.00 13.37
C ILE A 101 -1.99 17.93 12.62
N SER A 102 -3.10 18.11 13.33
CA SER A 102 -4.44 18.22 12.76
C SER A 102 -5.34 18.98 13.72
N GLU A 103 -6.20 19.85 13.23
CA GLU A 103 -7.19 20.57 14.04
C GLU A 103 -8.50 19.79 14.19
N THR A 104 -8.74 18.81 13.31
CA THR A 104 -10.03 18.12 13.16
C THR A 104 -9.94 16.60 13.29
N GLY A 105 -8.78 16.07 13.65
CA GLY A 105 -8.50 14.63 13.62
C GLY A 105 -8.23 14.06 12.22
N GLU A 106 -8.35 14.86 11.16
CA GLU A 106 -8.00 14.47 9.80
C GLU A 106 -6.47 14.45 9.62
N ILE A 107 -5.88 13.27 9.42
CA ILE A 107 -4.43 13.10 9.22
C ILE A 107 -4.19 12.38 7.90
N THR A 108 -3.82 13.13 6.85
CA THR A 108 -3.62 12.57 5.50
C THR A 108 -2.54 11.49 5.39
N LEU A 109 -1.61 11.45 6.36
CA LEU A 109 -0.59 10.41 6.42
C LEU A 109 -1.16 9.02 6.77
N LEU A 110 -2.28 8.95 7.50
CA LEU A 110 -2.92 7.67 7.83
C LEU A 110 -3.50 6.99 6.58
N TYR A 111 -4.08 7.76 5.64
CA TYR A 111 -4.46 7.21 4.33
C TYR A 111 -3.26 6.63 3.59
N TRP A 112 -2.11 7.32 3.62
CA TRP A 112 -0.90 6.82 2.98
C TRP A 112 -0.42 5.50 3.59
N HIS A 113 -0.36 5.40 4.91
CA HIS A 113 0.08 4.17 5.58
C HIS A 113 -0.88 3.01 5.37
N GLU A 114 -2.20 3.25 5.45
CA GLU A 114 -3.21 2.25 5.10
C GLU A 114 -3.03 1.79 3.64
N GLY A 115 -2.98 2.74 2.71
CA GLY A 115 -2.84 2.48 1.28
C GLY A 115 -1.56 1.69 0.95
N GLN A 116 -0.46 1.98 1.64
CA GLN A 116 0.80 1.28 1.43
C GLN A 116 0.71 -0.18 1.89
N ILE A 117 0.08 -0.46 3.03
CA ILE A 117 -0.15 -1.84 3.49
C ILE A 117 -1.07 -2.58 2.52
N ARG A 118 -2.15 -1.93 2.06
CA ARG A 118 -3.05 -2.50 1.04
C ARG A 118 -2.32 -2.79 -0.28
N ALA A 119 -1.40 -1.91 -0.70
CA ALA A 119 -0.56 -2.12 -1.87
C ALA A 119 0.38 -3.33 -1.70
N PHE A 120 0.99 -3.49 -0.52
CA PHE A 120 1.82 -4.66 -0.19
C PHE A 120 1.03 -5.99 -0.31
N GLU A 121 -0.26 -5.96 0.00
CA GLU A 121 -1.16 -7.12 -0.07
C GLU A 121 -1.97 -7.16 -1.39
N ASN A 122 -1.50 -6.46 -2.43
CA ASN A 122 -2.09 -6.45 -3.78
C ASN A 122 -3.54 -5.93 -3.87
N GLN A 123 -4.08 -5.25 -2.85
CA GLN A 123 -5.36 -4.54 -2.91
C GLN A 123 -5.23 -3.21 -3.67
N LYS A 124 -4.90 -3.28 -4.97
CA LYS A 124 -4.49 -2.13 -5.79
C LYS A 124 -5.53 -1.01 -5.83
N VAL A 125 -6.80 -1.33 -6.04
CA VAL A 125 -7.87 -0.32 -6.19
C VAL A 125 -8.01 0.49 -4.90
N ALA A 126 -8.17 -0.20 -3.76
CA ALA A 126 -8.27 0.45 -2.46
C ALA A 126 -7.00 1.26 -2.12
N ALA A 127 -5.81 0.74 -2.45
CA ALA A 127 -4.55 1.45 -2.24
C ALA A 127 -4.48 2.76 -3.06
N ILE A 128 -4.93 2.76 -4.31
CA ILE A 128 -4.95 3.96 -5.16
C ILE A 128 -5.88 5.03 -4.58
N GLU A 129 -7.10 4.66 -4.18
CA GLU A 129 -8.06 5.60 -3.57
C GLU A 129 -7.49 6.25 -2.30
N LEU A 130 -6.83 5.47 -1.45
CA LEU A 130 -6.18 5.97 -0.24
C LEU A 130 -4.96 6.85 -0.55
N PHE A 131 -4.17 6.49 -1.57
CA PHE A 131 -3.06 7.33 -2.02
C PHE A 131 -3.56 8.69 -2.53
N GLU A 132 -4.65 8.74 -3.29
CA GLU A 132 -5.26 10.00 -3.74
C GLU A 132 -5.68 10.88 -2.55
N LEU A 133 -6.28 10.29 -1.51
CA LEU A 133 -6.65 11.00 -0.27
C LEU A 133 -5.44 11.51 0.53
N SER A 134 -4.25 10.94 0.31
CA SER A 134 -3.01 11.36 0.98
C SER A 134 -2.31 12.56 0.33
N LEU A 135 -2.78 13.00 -0.85
CA LEU A 135 -2.26 14.18 -1.53
C LEU A 135 -2.46 15.44 -0.66
N LYS A 136 -1.49 16.34 -0.72
CA LYS A 136 -1.47 17.59 0.03
C LYS A 136 -1.80 18.78 -0.87
N PRO A 137 -2.38 19.87 -0.32
CA PRO A 137 -2.39 21.16 -1.00
C PRO A 137 -1.00 21.54 -1.50
N GLU A 138 -0.93 22.27 -2.62
CA GLU A 138 0.35 22.54 -3.31
C GLU A 138 1.33 23.34 -2.43
N ASP A 139 0.82 24.27 -1.62
CA ASP A 139 1.61 25.03 -0.64
C ASP A 139 2.12 24.19 0.54
N GLN A 140 1.63 22.96 0.66
CA GLN A 140 2.04 21.96 1.65
C GLN A 140 2.75 20.75 1.01
N ASN A 141 2.99 20.78 -0.31
CA ASN A 141 3.71 19.75 -1.05
C ASN A 141 5.22 19.82 -0.78
N ASN A 142 5.59 19.46 0.44
CA ASN A 142 6.97 19.53 0.87
C ASN A 142 7.79 18.35 0.32
N ARG A 143 9.00 18.63 -0.20
CA ARG A 143 10.01 17.63 -0.56
C ARG A 143 9.57 16.61 -1.62
N GLY A 144 8.60 17.00 -2.46
CA GLY A 144 8.06 16.17 -3.54
C GLY A 144 7.09 15.09 -3.07
N TRP A 145 6.32 15.34 -2.01
CA TRP A 145 5.37 14.36 -1.46
C TRP A 145 4.32 13.94 -2.47
N ASN A 146 3.67 14.91 -3.14
CA ASN A 146 2.60 14.60 -4.08
C ASN A 146 3.13 13.83 -5.29
N GLU A 147 4.32 14.14 -5.76
CA GLU A 147 4.97 13.43 -6.87
C GLU A 147 5.32 11.99 -6.45
N TYR A 148 5.75 11.78 -5.20
CA TYR A 148 5.95 10.44 -4.66
C TYR A 148 4.66 9.61 -4.60
N VAL A 149 3.56 10.23 -4.17
CA VAL A 149 2.23 9.61 -4.12
C VAL A 149 1.77 9.24 -5.54
N ARG A 150 1.81 10.20 -6.47
CA ARG A 150 1.40 9.99 -7.88
C ARG A 150 2.25 8.95 -8.59
N ALA A 151 3.58 8.93 -8.36
CA ALA A 151 4.45 7.88 -8.85
C ALA A 151 4.02 6.49 -8.35
N SER A 152 3.66 6.37 -7.07
CA SER A 152 3.20 5.10 -6.49
C SER A 152 1.85 4.65 -7.09
N ILE A 153 0.94 5.60 -7.33
CA ILE A 153 -0.34 5.35 -8.04
C ILE A 153 -0.06 4.85 -9.48
N ALA A 154 0.79 5.56 -10.23
CA ALA A 154 1.15 5.18 -11.60
C ALA A 154 1.75 3.77 -11.68
N PHE A 155 2.61 3.40 -10.72
CA PHE A 155 3.11 2.02 -10.62
C PHE A 155 1.97 1.01 -10.43
N LEU A 156 1.02 1.27 -9.53
CA LEU A 156 -0.11 0.37 -9.29
C LEU A 156 -1.04 0.25 -10.50
N GLN A 157 -1.20 1.35 -11.24
CA GLN A 157 -1.94 1.42 -12.51
C GLN A 157 -1.21 0.79 -13.69
N ASN A 158 0.04 0.35 -13.49
CA ASN A 158 0.91 -0.16 -14.56
C ASN A 158 1.14 0.88 -15.67
N ASP A 159 1.35 2.14 -15.28
CA ASP A 159 1.69 3.25 -16.16
C ASP A 159 3.16 3.67 -15.94
N LEU A 160 4.04 3.20 -16.82
CA LEU A 160 5.48 3.50 -16.74
C LEU A 160 5.79 4.95 -17.12
N GLU A 161 5.03 5.52 -18.07
CA GLU A 161 5.27 6.87 -18.57
C GLU A 161 4.96 7.90 -17.48
N GLU A 162 3.81 7.75 -16.82
CA GLU A 162 3.43 8.62 -15.70
C GLU A 162 4.37 8.41 -14.50
N LEU A 163 4.75 7.17 -14.19
CA LEU A 163 5.73 6.87 -13.14
C LEU A 163 7.06 7.60 -13.37
N GLN A 164 7.60 7.57 -14.59
CA GLN A 164 8.83 8.26 -14.96
C GLN A 164 8.68 9.80 -14.96
N THR A 165 7.52 10.29 -15.36
CA THR A 165 7.17 11.71 -15.31
C THR A 165 7.18 12.22 -13.87
N GLN A 166 6.46 11.55 -12.98
CA GLN A 166 6.40 11.91 -11.57
C GLN A 166 7.75 11.80 -10.87
N ARG A 167 8.56 10.79 -11.21
CA ARG A 167 9.95 10.70 -10.75
C ARG A 167 10.78 11.93 -11.13
N THR A 168 10.63 12.39 -12.37
CA THR A 168 11.36 13.57 -12.89
C THR A 168 10.93 14.84 -12.17
N LEU A 169 9.61 15.04 -11.99
CA LEU A 169 9.06 16.18 -11.24
C LEU A 169 9.50 16.16 -9.78
N MET A 170 9.46 14.99 -9.14
CA MET A 170 9.89 14.83 -7.75
C MET A 170 11.35 15.26 -7.56
N ALA A 171 12.25 14.86 -8.47
CA ALA A 171 13.67 15.22 -8.41
C ALA A 171 13.93 16.72 -8.58
N GLN A 172 12.96 17.48 -9.11
CA GLN A 172 13.02 18.93 -9.29
C GLN A 172 12.39 19.71 -8.13
N SER A 173 11.71 19.04 -7.20
CA SER A 173 11.08 19.68 -6.03
C SER A 173 12.13 20.31 -5.09
N ASP A 174 11.72 21.25 -4.25
CA ASP A 174 12.62 21.82 -3.24
C ASP A 174 13.00 20.75 -2.19
N ARG A 175 14.30 20.50 -2.06
CA ARG A 175 14.89 19.54 -1.10
C ARG A 175 14.20 18.16 -1.13
N PRO A 176 14.23 17.45 -2.27
CA PRO A 176 13.49 16.21 -2.45
C PRO A 176 13.90 15.15 -1.41
N SER A 177 12.95 14.34 -0.97
CA SER A 177 13.24 13.22 -0.08
C SER A 177 14.05 12.15 -0.83
N ALA A 178 15.35 12.03 -0.51
CA ALA A 178 16.22 11.02 -1.11
C ALA A 178 15.74 9.58 -0.86
N LEU A 179 15.10 9.33 0.29
CA LEU A 179 14.52 8.03 0.61
C LEU A 179 13.33 7.72 -0.30
N ASN A 180 12.39 8.65 -0.43
CA ASN A 180 11.20 8.44 -1.27
C ASN A 180 11.56 8.40 -2.75
N LEU A 181 12.50 9.25 -3.21
CA LEU A 181 13.01 9.20 -4.58
C LEU A 181 13.66 7.84 -4.88
N GLY A 182 14.43 7.30 -3.94
CA GLY A 182 14.99 5.95 -4.05
C GLY A 182 13.93 4.84 -4.07
N VAL A 183 12.78 5.03 -3.42
CA VAL A 183 11.63 4.11 -3.59
C VAL A 183 11.09 4.18 -5.01
N VAL A 184 10.84 5.38 -5.54
CA VAL A 184 10.35 5.55 -6.93
C VAL A 184 11.33 4.94 -7.94
N ASP A 185 12.62 5.14 -7.74
CA ASP A 185 13.66 4.53 -8.56
C ASP A 185 13.65 2.98 -8.47
N SER A 186 13.27 2.43 -7.31
CA SER A 186 13.10 0.98 -7.14
C SER A 186 11.87 0.45 -7.88
N LEU A 187 10.76 1.20 -7.83
CA LEU A 187 9.53 0.90 -8.57
C LEU A 187 9.77 0.90 -10.09
N ILE A 188 10.56 1.85 -10.61
CA ILE A 188 10.96 1.90 -12.02
C ILE A 188 11.86 0.71 -12.37
N ALA A 189 12.88 0.44 -11.55
CA ALA A 189 13.83 -0.64 -11.80
C ALA A 189 13.18 -2.03 -11.88
N CYS A 190 12.05 -2.20 -11.19
CA CYS A 190 11.30 -3.44 -11.11
C CYS A 190 9.85 -3.28 -11.58
N PHE A 191 9.64 -2.42 -12.58
CA PHE A 191 8.32 -2.20 -13.16
C PHE A 191 7.69 -3.50 -13.67
N GLY A 192 6.39 -3.64 -13.46
CA GLY A 192 5.62 -4.85 -13.80
C GLY A 192 5.61 -5.94 -12.71
N LYS A 193 6.43 -5.82 -11.66
CA LYS A 193 6.33 -6.68 -10.46
C LYS A 193 5.20 -6.23 -9.54
N THR A 194 4.87 -7.03 -8.53
CA THR A 194 3.97 -6.57 -7.46
C THR A 194 4.61 -5.41 -6.69
N TYR A 195 3.79 -4.56 -6.05
CA TYR A 195 4.29 -3.46 -5.23
C TYR A 195 5.23 -3.96 -4.14
N SER A 196 4.88 -5.08 -3.48
CA SER A 196 5.73 -5.70 -2.47
C SER A 196 7.11 -6.10 -2.99
N GLU A 197 7.17 -6.76 -4.14
CA GLU A 197 8.44 -7.16 -4.75
C GLU A 197 9.29 -5.95 -5.16
N ALA A 198 8.71 -4.99 -5.88
CA ALA A 198 9.44 -3.81 -6.36
C ALA A 198 9.95 -2.93 -5.20
N TYR A 199 9.19 -2.87 -4.10
CA TYR A 199 9.57 -2.11 -2.91
C TYR A 199 10.64 -2.81 -2.07
N SER A 200 10.58 -4.14 -1.93
CA SER A 200 11.33 -4.87 -0.90
C SER A 200 12.54 -5.65 -1.42
N MET A 201 12.55 -6.08 -2.69
CA MET A 201 13.61 -6.95 -3.18
C MET A 201 14.95 -6.20 -3.29
N PRO A 202 16.07 -6.84 -2.87
CA PRO A 202 17.39 -6.23 -2.96
C PRO A 202 17.77 -5.77 -4.37
N ASP A 203 17.44 -6.56 -5.38
CA ASP A 203 17.76 -6.27 -6.79
C ASP A 203 17.03 -5.02 -7.32
N CYS A 204 15.87 -4.71 -6.75
CA CYS A 204 15.09 -3.52 -7.08
C CYS A 204 15.57 -2.29 -6.32
N ASN A 205 16.16 -2.47 -5.14
CA ASN A 205 16.34 -1.38 -4.19
C ASN A 205 17.35 -0.33 -4.70
N ARG A 206 16.91 0.93 -4.78
CA ARG A 206 17.70 2.12 -5.15
C ARG A 206 17.75 3.16 -4.04
N ARG A 207 17.30 2.83 -2.83
CA ARG A 207 17.33 3.73 -1.67
C ARG A 207 18.76 3.94 -1.17
N PRO A 208 19.12 5.18 -0.75
CA PRO A 208 20.44 5.45 -0.20
C PRO A 208 20.71 4.61 1.07
N GLY A 209 21.96 4.15 1.25
CA GLY A 209 22.38 3.35 2.40
C GLY A 209 21.88 1.90 2.42
N PHE A 210 21.34 1.38 1.31
CA PHE A 210 20.96 -0.02 1.20
C PHE A 210 22.10 -0.91 0.69
N GLN A 211 22.84 -0.47 -0.34
CA GLN A 211 23.92 -1.27 -0.93
C GLN A 211 25.12 -1.49 0.00
N GLU A 212 25.39 -0.56 0.93
CA GLU A 212 26.45 -0.71 1.93
C GLU A 212 26.20 -1.89 2.89
N ARG A 213 24.93 -2.18 3.21
CA ARG A 213 24.55 -3.28 4.13
C ARG A 213 24.51 -4.67 3.47
N ALA A 214 24.42 -4.74 2.15
CA ALA A 214 24.47 -6.00 1.41
C ALA A 214 25.90 -6.50 1.18
N ALA A 215 26.90 -5.62 1.33
CA ALA A 215 28.32 -5.95 1.21
C ALA A 215 28.96 -6.38 2.55
N GLU A 216 28.23 -6.27 3.67
CA GLU A 216 28.71 -6.58 5.02
C GLU A 216 28.21 -7.93 5.57
N ASN A 217 27.45 -8.70 4.77
CA ASN A 217 26.97 -10.05 5.13
C ASN A 217 27.41 -11.11 4.13
#